data_AF-A0A257JDV1-F1
#
_entry.id   AF-A0A257JDV1-F1
#
_cell.length_a   1.000
_cell.length_b   1.000
_cell.length_c   1.000
_cell.angle_alpha   90.00
_cell.angle_beta   90.00
_cell.angle_gamma   90.00
#
_symmetry.space_group_name_H-M   'P 1'
#
loop_
_entity.id
_entity.type
_entity.pdbx_description
1 polymer ?
#
loop_
_entity_poly.entity_id
_entity_poly.type
_entity_poly.pdbx_seq_one_letter_code
_entity_poly.pdbx_strand_id
1 'polypeptide(L)'
;ESSSYSRSFCFAYLAAVADSARSYRIWIGSGDPCLPAGLTLGKLADVFEAYLIANPSQTRAQAASVVVASLQEAFPCPAPPQPTITLPPPSITPAPAPVTPSQ
;
A
#
# COMPACT_ATOMS: atom_id res chain seq x y z
N GLU A 1 -25.20 22.64 2.12
CA GLU A 1 -24.69 21.76 1.06
C GLU A 1 -25.76 20.74 0.70
N SER A 2 -26.10 20.56 -0.57
CA SER A 2 -27.08 19.55 -0.99
C SER A 2 -26.43 18.17 -0.96
N SER A 3 -26.96 17.25 -0.15
CA SER A 3 -26.44 15.89 0.06
C SER A 3 -26.05 15.16 -1.25
N SER A 4 -26.82 15.36 -2.33
CA SER A 4 -26.55 14.77 -3.65
C SER A 4 -25.27 15.30 -4.29
N TYR A 5 -24.94 16.59 -4.14
CA TYR A 5 -23.71 17.16 -4.68
C TYR A 5 -22.49 16.59 -3.95
N SER A 6 -22.50 16.59 -2.61
CA SER A 6 -21.39 16.08 -1.79
C SER A 6 -21.13 14.60 -2.08
N ARG A 7 -22.20 13.80 -2.25
CA ARG A 7 -22.10 12.39 -2.61
C ARG A 7 -21.50 12.19 -4.00
N SER A 8 -21.97 12.94 -5.00
CA SER A 8 -21.41 12.89 -6.36
C SER A 8 -19.94 13.33 -6.40
N PHE A 9 -19.58 14.38 -5.64
CA PHE A 9 -18.21 14.84 -5.53
C PHE A 9 -17.30 13.77 -4.91
N CYS A 10 -17.76 13.09 -3.85
CA CYS A 10 -17.02 12.00 -3.22
C CYS A 10 -16.72 10.87 -4.22
N PHE A 11 -17.73 10.38 -4.95
CA PHE A 11 -17.53 9.35 -5.96
C PHE A 11 -16.56 9.78 -7.07
N ALA A 12 -16.69 11.02 -7.55
CA ALA A 12 -15.78 11.57 -8.56
C ALA A 12 -14.34 11.64 -8.04
N TYR A 13 -14.16 12.06 -6.78
CA TYR A 13 -12.84 12.13 -6.15
C TYR A 13 -12.20 10.75 -6.01
N LEU A 14 -12.94 9.75 -5.51
CA LEU A 14 -12.47 8.37 -5.40
C LEU A 14 -12.06 7.81 -6.78
N ALA A 15 -12.88 8.06 -7.81
CA ALA A 15 -12.58 7.63 -9.17
C ALA A 15 -11.29 8.25 -9.71
N ALA A 16 -11.12 9.56 -9.52
CA ALA A 16 -9.95 10.29 -10.01
C ALA A 16 -8.65 9.80 -9.35
N VAL A 17 -8.67 9.55 -8.04
CA VAL A 17 -7.50 9.02 -7.32
C VAL A 17 -7.19 7.58 -7.76
N ALA A 18 -8.21 6.73 -7.88
CA ALA A 18 -8.04 5.35 -8.34
C ALA A 18 -7.46 5.28 -9.78
N ASP A 19 -7.98 6.11 -10.69
CA ASP A 19 -7.47 6.20 -12.06
C ASP A 19 -6.03 6.73 -12.11
N SER A 20 -5.71 7.74 -11.29
CA SER A 20 -4.35 8.27 -11.18
C SER A 20 -3.37 7.21 -10.66
N ALA A 21 -3.74 6.47 -9.61
CA ALA A 21 -2.91 5.42 -9.04
C ALA A 21 -2.67 4.28 -10.05
N ARG A 22 -3.71 3.88 -10.79
CA ARG A 22 -3.58 2.93 -11.90
C ARG A 22 -2.68 3.46 -13.01
N SER A 23 -2.81 4.73 -13.37
CA SER A 23 -2.01 5.37 -14.40
C SER A 23 -0.53 5.42 -14.02
N TYR A 24 -0.19 5.77 -12.78
CA TYR A 24 1.19 5.74 -12.29
C TYR A 24 1.80 4.34 -12.38
N ARG A 25 1.05 3.32 -11.96
CA ARG A 25 1.50 1.93 -12.11
C ARG A 25 1.79 1.56 -13.57
N ILE A 26 0.87 1.87 -14.48
CA ILE A 26 0.98 1.47 -15.90
C ILE A 26 2.10 2.23 -16.61
N TRP A 27 2.23 3.54 -16.38
CA TRP A 27 3.15 4.39 -17.13
C TRP A 27 4.55 4.49 -16.51
N ILE A 28 4.64 4.49 -15.18
CA ILE A 28 5.90 4.66 -14.45
C ILE A 28 6.48 3.29 -14.04
N GLY A 29 5.72 2.20 -14.21
CA GLY A 29 6.17 0.84 -13.86
C GLY A 29 6.40 0.62 -12.37
N SER A 30 5.95 1.57 -11.53
CA SER A 30 6.07 1.53 -10.08
C SER A 30 4.75 1.98 -9.46
N GLY A 31 4.39 1.37 -8.33
CA GLY A 31 3.21 1.75 -7.56
C GLY A 31 2.24 0.60 -7.28
N ASP A 32 1.76 0.61 -6.05
CA ASP A 32 0.49 0.02 -5.64
C ASP A 32 -0.61 1.07 -5.80
N PRO A 33 -1.88 0.70 -6.02
CA PRO A 33 -2.49 -0.63 -5.92
C PRO A 33 -2.72 -1.36 -7.27
N CYS A 34 -3.02 -2.67 -7.20
CA CYS A 34 -3.36 -3.52 -8.34
C CYS A 34 -4.87 -3.57 -8.59
N LEU A 35 -5.41 -2.49 -9.14
CA LEU A 35 -6.86 -2.40 -9.34
C LEU A 35 -7.36 -3.39 -10.40
N PRO A 36 -8.38 -4.21 -10.08
CA PRO A 36 -9.00 -5.11 -11.05
C PRO A 36 -9.72 -4.32 -12.15
N ALA A 37 -9.78 -4.91 -13.35
CA ALA A 37 -10.58 -4.35 -14.44
C ALA A 37 -12.08 -4.36 -14.06
N GLY A 38 -12.78 -3.27 -14.37
CA GLY A 38 -14.23 -3.17 -14.11
C GLY A 38 -14.61 -2.85 -12.67
N LEU A 39 -13.66 -2.40 -11.83
CA LEU A 39 -13.97 -1.93 -10.47
C LEU A 39 -15.01 -0.80 -10.50
N THR A 40 -16.11 -0.98 -9.77
CA THR A 40 -17.23 -0.02 -9.77
C THR A 40 -17.00 1.11 -8.78
N LEU A 41 -17.65 2.26 -9.01
CA LEU A 41 -17.64 3.39 -8.06
C LEU A 41 -18.18 3.00 -6.68
N GLY A 42 -19.22 2.16 -6.64
CA GLY A 42 -19.76 1.63 -5.39
C GLY A 42 -18.71 0.85 -4.62
N LYS A 43 -17.97 -0.04 -5.29
CA LYS A 43 -16.93 -0.84 -4.64
C LYS A 43 -15.76 0.02 -4.14
N LEU A 44 -15.39 1.08 -4.87
CA LEU A 44 -14.39 2.05 -4.42
C LEU A 44 -14.82 2.72 -3.11
N ALA A 45 -16.07 3.14 -3.01
CA ALA A 45 -16.61 3.73 -1.79
C ALA A 45 -16.65 2.73 -0.63
N ASP A 46 -17.12 1.51 -0.87
CA ASP A 46 -17.17 0.46 0.16
C ASP A 46 -15.78 0.16 0.74
N VAL A 47 -14.75 0.09 -0.12
CA VAL A 47 -13.35 -0.15 0.30
C VAL A 47 -12.82 1.02 1.12
N PHE A 48 -13.05 2.25 0.66
CA PHE A 48 -12.60 3.45 1.37
C PHE A 48 -13.28 3.60 2.75
N GLU A 49 -14.59 3.36 2.82
CA GLU A 49 -15.34 3.40 4.07
C GLU A 49 -14.87 2.31 5.05
N ALA A 50 -14.71 1.07 4.58
CA ALA A 50 -14.18 -0.02 5.39
C ALA A 50 -12.78 0.30 5.96
N TYR A 51 -11.91 0.91 5.15
CA TYR A 51 -10.59 1.33 5.59
C TYR A 51 -10.65 2.40 6.68
N LEU A 52 -11.50 3.42 6.54
CA LEU A 52 -11.65 4.47 7.55
C LEU A 52 -12.24 3.95 8.87
N ILE A 53 -13.16 2.99 8.80
CA ILE A 53 -13.71 2.32 9.99
C ILE A 53 -12.59 1.57 10.73
N ALA A 54 -11.73 0.85 10.01
CA ALA A 54 -10.60 0.13 10.59
C ALA A 54 -9.48 1.07 11.07
N ASN A 55 -9.35 2.25 10.46
CA ASN A 55 -8.26 3.19 10.70
C ASN A 55 -8.79 4.60 11.04
N PRO A 56 -9.48 4.79 12.18
CA PRO A 56 -10.16 6.06 12.49
C PRO A 56 -9.21 7.25 12.63
N SER A 57 -7.94 7.02 12.98
CA SER A 57 -6.90 8.06 13.03
C SER A 57 -6.61 8.69 11.67
N GLN A 58 -6.89 7.97 10.56
CA GLN A 58 -6.60 8.42 9.21
C GLN A 58 -7.65 9.39 8.66
N THR A 59 -8.77 9.59 9.36
CA THR A 59 -9.84 10.54 8.97
C THR A 59 -9.37 12.00 8.84
N ARG A 60 -8.25 12.36 9.49
CA ARG A 60 -7.63 13.69 9.42
C ARG A 60 -6.45 13.79 8.45
N ALA A 61 -6.06 12.68 7.83
CA ALA A 61 -4.96 12.65 6.88
C ALA A 61 -5.40 13.18 5.50
N GLN A 62 -4.43 13.35 4.59
CA GLN A 62 -4.75 13.79 3.22
C GLN A 62 -5.61 12.73 2.51
N ALA A 63 -6.79 13.13 2.05
CA ALA A 63 -7.78 12.22 1.49
C ALA A 63 -7.22 11.34 0.34
N ALA A 64 -6.46 11.92 -0.59
CA ALA A 64 -5.84 11.16 -1.67
C ALA A 64 -4.91 10.03 -1.15
N SER A 65 -4.09 10.31 -0.14
CA SER A 65 -3.21 9.30 0.48
C SER A 65 -4.02 8.19 1.14
N VAL A 66 -5.11 8.53 1.83
CA VAL A 66 -5.99 7.56 2.49
C VAL A 66 -6.71 6.69 1.45
N VAL A 67 -7.16 7.27 0.34
CA VAL A 67 -7.75 6.51 -0.78
C VAL A 67 -6.72 5.53 -1.36
N VAL A 68 -5.51 5.98 -1.67
CA VAL A 68 -4.46 5.08 -2.18
C VAL A 68 -4.14 3.96 -1.17
N ALA A 69 -3.99 4.28 0.11
CA ALA A 69 -3.74 3.30 1.16
C ALA A 69 -4.88 2.27 1.28
N SER A 70 -6.15 2.72 1.24
CA SER A 70 -7.32 1.84 1.28
C SER A 70 -7.35 0.87 0.10
N LEU A 71 -6.99 1.36 -1.09
CA LEU A 71 -6.94 0.54 -2.30
C LEU A 71 -5.75 -0.41 -2.30
N GLN A 72 -4.62 -0.02 -1.73
CA GLN A 72 -3.43 -0.88 -1.58
C GLN A 72 -3.69 -2.03 -0.60
N GLU A 73 -4.39 -1.76 0.50
CA GLU A 73 -4.79 -2.80 1.46
C GLU A 73 -5.80 -3.78 0.83
N ALA A 74 -6.80 -3.27 0.10
CA ALA A 74 -7.83 -4.10 -0.52
C ALA A 74 -7.36 -4.84 -1.80
N PHE A 75 -6.44 -4.24 -2.54
CA PHE A 75 -5.96 -4.73 -3.83
C PHE A 75 -4.43 -4.72 -3.88
N PRO A 76 -3.76 -5.50 -3.01
CA PRO A 76 -2.31 -5.56 -2.98
C PRO A 76 -1.80 -6.14 -4.29
N CYS A 77 -0.67 -5.60 -4.76
CA CYS A 77 -0.02 -6.21 -5.89
C CYS A 77 0.73 -7.48 -5.48
N PRO A 78 0.76 -8.50 -6.36
CA PRO A 78 1.63 -9.63 -6.14
C PRO A 78 3.06 -9.09 -6.01
N ALA A 79 3.73 -9.45 -4.91
CA ALA A 79 5.13 -9.16 -4.76
C ALA A 79 5.86 -9.71 -5.99
N PRO A 80 6.85 -8.98 -6.54
CA PRO A 80 7.76 -9.58 -7.50
C PRO A 80 8.28 -10.88 -6.86
N PRO A 81 8.41 -11.99 -7.61
CA PRO A 81 9.06 -13.17 -7.07
C PRO A 81 10.42 -12.71 -6.55
N GLN A 82 10.59 -12.72 -5.23
CA GLN A 82 11.89 -12.42 -4.66
C GLN A 82 12.84 -13.46 -5.26
N PRO A 83 13.98 -13.05 -5.83
CA PRO A 83 15.05 -14.01 -6.00
C PRO A 83 15.30 -14.55 -4.60
N THR A 84 15.01 -15.83 -4.38
CA THR A 84 15.36 -16.52 -3.15
C THR A 84 16.87 -16.41 -3.02
N ILE A 85 17.35 -15.35 -2.37
CA ILE A 85 18.71 -15.31 -1.88
C ILE A 85 18.68 -16.35 -0.77
N THR A 86 18.99 -17.59 -1.12
CA THR A 86 19.40 -18.60 -0.16
C THR A 86 20.63 -18.02 0.52
N LEU A 87 20.41 -17.27 1.59
CA LEU A 87 21.49 -16.82 2.45
C LEU A 87 22.19 -18.10 2.90
N PRO A 88 23.50 -18.27 2.61
CA PRO A 88 24.24 -19.36 3.22
C PRO A 88 24.06 -19.23 4.74
N PRO A 89 23.94 -20.35 5.48
CA PRO A 89 23.85 -20.30 6.93
C PRO A 89 25.00 -19.44 7.48
N PRO A 90 24.76 -18.64 8.53
CA PRO A 90 25.79 -17.77 9.06
C PRO A 90 27.02 -18.62 9.39
N SER A 91 28.13 -18.36 8.69
CA SER A 91 29.42 -18.95 9.03
C SER A 91 29.80 -18.37 10.37
N ILE A 92 29.57 -19.16 11.42
CA ILE A 92 30.03 -18.87 12.77
C ILE A 92 31.55 -18.78 12.67
N THR A 93 32.06 -17.55 12.57
CA THR A 93 33.50 -17.32 12.68
C THR A 93 33.83 -17.48 14.16
N PRO A 94 34.62 -18.47 14.57
CA PRO A 94 34.96 -18.63 15.97
C PRO A 94 35.70 -17.37 16.44
N ALA A 95 35.26 -16.81 17.57
CA ALA A 95 35.90 -15.67 18.19
C ALA A 95 37.39 -15.98 18.44
N PRO A 96 38.32 -15.03 18.21
CA PRO A 96 39.72 -15.24 18.53
C PRO A 96 39.86 -15.49 20.05
N ALA A 97 40.66 -16.49 20.39
CA ALA A 97 40.94 -16.89 21.76
C ALA A 97 41.51 -15.72 22.58
N PRO A 98 41.23 -15.64 23.89
CA PRO A 98 41.80 -14.61 24.75
C PRO A 98 43.32 -14.80 24.81
N VAL A 99 44.06 -13.77 24.38
CA VAL A 99 45.51 -13.67 24.58
C VAL A 99 45.79 -13.38 26.04
N THR A 100 46.22 -14.40 26.78
CA THR A 100 46.77 -14.27 28.13
C THR A 100 48.17 -13.68 28.03
N PRO A 101 48.52 -12.57 28.73
CA PRO A 101 49.89 -12.11 28.80
C PRO A 101 50.68 -12.98 29.80
N SER A 102 51.77 -13.61 29.34
CA SER A 102 52.80 -14.17 30.23
C SER A 102 53.74 -13.06 30.70
N GLN A 103 53.95 -13.02 32.02
CA GLN A 103 55.06 -12.32 32.66
C GLN A 103 56.40 -13.00 32.42
#